data_AF-A0A0B0N8Y3-F1
#
_entry.id   AF-A0A0B0N8Y3-F1
#
_cell.length_a   1.000
_cell.length_b   1.000
_cell.length_c   1.000
_cell.angle_alpha   90.00
_cell.angle_beta   90.00
_cell.angle_gamma   90.00
#
_symmetry.space_group_name_H-M   'P 1'
#
loop_
_entity.id
_entity.type
_entity.pdbx_description
1 polymer ?
#
loop_
_entity_poly.entity_id
_entity_poly.type
_entity_poly.pdbx_seq_one_letter_code
_entity_poly.pdbx_strand_id
1 'polypeptide(L)'
;MLSQFALSFFSKSPLNSSKPHEPLKFQLPLSNLYVKNSMKAPVTSSSSNFGFKELLETFTVEVQKAENKPLNVPLVAPFTIATSRLDKVENVAIRIELKNGCVGWGEAPILPFVTAEDQPTAMAKAKEACDMLKNCSFLTLEAVLGEIGDLLPGHQFASVRAGIEMALIDAVAKSIGLPLWRLFGGASNTIITDITIPIVSPAEAAALASKYHKQGFKTLKLKVGKNLKADIEVLQAIRAVHPDCSFILDANEGYKPEEAIEVLEKLHGRE
;
A
#
# COMPACT_ATOMS: atom_id res chain seq x y z
N MET A 1 30.23 9.86 -43.59
CA MET A 1 30.04 10.23 -45.01
C MET A 1 28.91 9.35 -45.53
N LEU A 2 27.87 9.95 -46.15
CA LEU A 2 26.56 9.35 -46.58
C LEU A 2 25.56 9.19 -45.40
N SER A 3 24.44 9.92 -45.22
CA SER A 3 23.30 10.32 -46.11
C SER A 3 22.68 9.09 -46.79
N GLN A 4 21.41 8.70 -46.59
CA GLN A 4 20.18 9.48 -46.85
C GLN A 4 18.89 8.64 -46.52
N PHE A 5 17.74 9.34 -46.35
CA PHE A 5 16.32 8.89 -46.35
C PHE A 5 15.73 8.17 -45.10
N ALA A 6 14.54 8.48 -44.57
CA ALA A 6 13.40 9.27 -45.06
C ALA A 6 12.61 9.93 -43.90
N LEU A 7 11.97 11.07 -44.23
CA LEU A 7 11.09 11.89 -43.40
C LEU A 7 9.70 11.98 -44.05
N SER A 8 8.70 12.38 -43.26
CA SER A 8 7.26 12.62 -43.54
C SER A 8 6.38 11.37 -43.32
N PHE A 9 5.39 11.39 -42.42
CA PHE A 9 4.25 12.33 -42.38
C PHE A 9 3.96 12.95 -41.00
N PHE A 10 3.60 14.24 -41.02
CA PHE A 10 3.04 15.01 -39.90
C PHE A 10 1.51 14.93 -39.90
N SER A 11 0.91 15.01 -38.71
CA SER A 11 -0.29 15.83 -38.49
C SER A 11 -0.38 16.23 -37.01
N LYS A 12 0.16 17.41 -36.70
CA LYS A 12 -0.14 18.15 -35.45
C LYS A 12 -1.49 18.85 -35.66
N SER A 13 -2.49 18.53 -34.84
CA SER A 13 -3.69 19.35 -34.70
C SER A 13 -3.46 20.41 -33.61
N PRO A 14 -3.83 21.68 -33.82
CA PRO A 14 -3.77 22.72 -32.80
C PRO A 14 -4.90 22.54 -31.78
N LEU A 15 -4.57 22.58 -30.49
CA LEU A 15 -5.58 22.68 -29.43
C LEU A 15 -6.25 24.06 -29.50
N ASN A 16 -7.54 24.05 -29.88
CA ASN A 16 -8.44 25.17 -29.70
C ASN A 16 -8.75 25.35 -28.21
N SER A 17 -8.64 26.60 -27.75
CA SER A 17 -9.18 27.08 -26.49
C SER A 17 -10.70 26.91 -26.46
N SER A 18 -11.20 26.14 -25.50
CA SER A 18 -12.61 26.14 -25.13
C SER A 18 -12.75 26.17 -23.60
N LYS A 19 -13.81 26.87 -23.17
CA LYS A 19 -14.10 27.43 -21.85
C LYS A 19 -14.12 26.38 -20.70
N PRO A 20 -13.95 26.82 -19.43
CA PRO A 20 -13.92 25.92 -18.28
C PRO A 20 -15.26 25.19 -18.07
N HIS A 21 -15.17 23.89 -17.79
CA HIS A 21 -16.30 23.05 -17.36
C HIS A 21 -16.70 23.41 -15.92
N GLU A 22 -17.96 23.80 -15.72
CA GLU A 22 -18.59 23.91 -14.40
C GLU A 22 -18.81 22.52 -13.78
N PRO A 23 -18.66 22.36 -12.45
CA PRO A 23 -18.95 21.09 -11.77
C PRO A 23 -20.46 20.86 -11.64
N LEU A 24 -20.92 19.67 -12.08
CA LEU A 24 -22.27 19.16 -11.85
C LEU A 24 -22.58 19.10 -10.34
N LYS A 25 -23.53 19.93 -9.90
CA LYS A 25 -24.15 19.87 -8.57
C LYS A 25 -25.24 18.79 -8.59
N PHE A 26 -25.04 17.68 -7.89
CA PHE A 26 -26.14 16.80 -7.51
C PHE A 26 -26.83 17.36 -6.26
N GLN A 27 -27.98 18.00 -6.45
CA GLN A 27 -28.96 18.27 -5.40
C GLN A 27 -30.02 17.16 -5.44
N LEU A 28 -30.12 16.37 -4.37
CA LEU A 28 -31.30 15.54 -4.11
C LEU A 28 -32.24 16.30 -3.16
N PRO A 29 -33.55 16.40 -3.45
CA PRO A 29 -34.47 17.15 -2.63
C PRO A 29 -34.85 16.33 -1.38
N LEU A 30 -34.41 16.80 -0.22
CA LEU A 30 -34.96 16.39 1.07
C LEU A 30 -36.25 17.17 1.33
N SER A 31 -37.41 16.59 1.01
CA SER A 31 -38.64 16.93 1.73
C SER A 31 -39.74 15.87 1.54
N ASN A 32 -40.39 15.58 2.68
CA ASN A 32 -41.68 14.92 2.85
C ASN A 32 -41.70 13.38 2.98
N LEU A 33 -41.41 12.93 4.20
CA LEU A 33 -42.28 11.98 4.92
C LEU A 33 -42.15 12.24 6.43
N TYR A 34 -42.82 13.30 6.87
CA TYR A 34 -43.21 13.46 8.26
C TYR A 34 -44.31 12.44 8.57
N VAL A 35 -44.01 11.45 9.41
CA VAL A 35 -45.02 10.80 10.25
C VAL A 35 -44.66 11.11 11.68
N LYS A 36 -45.46 12.00 12.30
CA LYS A 36 -45.49 12.17 13.74
C LYS A 36 -46.00 10.86 14.34
N ASN A 37 -45.21 10.21 15.18
CA ASN A 37 -45.76 9.67 16.42
C ASN A 37 -44.72 9.64 17.54
N SER A 38 -45.16 10.24 18.64
CA SER A 38 -44.51 10.34 19.94
C SER A 38 -44.35 8.94 20.54
N MET A 39 -43.14 8.56 20.96
CA MET A 39 -42.81 8.06 22.31
C MET A 39 -41.29 8.18 22.49
N LYS A 40 -40.83 8.82 23.57
CA LYS A 40 -39.41 8.81 23.96
C LYS A 40 -39.05 7.41 24.43
N ALA A 41 -38.34 6.66 23.59
CA ALA A 41 -37.56 5.51 24.06
C ALA A 41 -36.24 6.03 24.66
N PRO A 42 -35.73 5.43 25.75
CA PRO A 42 -34.44 5.83 26.29
C PRO A 42 -33.38 5.50 25.24
N VAL A 43 -32.63 6.52 24.82
CA VAL A 43 -31.37 6.34 24.09
C VAL A 43 -30.39 5.74 25.08
N THR A 44 -30.38 4.41 25.19
CA THR A 44 -29.27 3.69 25.79
C THR A 44 -28.13 3.78 24.79
N SER A 45 -27.27 4.79 24.95
CA SER A 45 -25.96 4.81 24.32
C SER A 45 -25.09 3.73 24.97
N SER A 46 -25.31 2.46 24.62
CA SER A 46 -24.28 1.45 24.78
C SER A 46 -23.35 1.58 23.58
N SER A 47 -22.42 2.52 23.65
CA SER A 47 -21.22 2.42 22.82
C SER A 47 -20.40 1.25 23.37
N SER A 48 -20.82 0.02 23.09
CA SER A 48 -19.86 -1.07 23.11
C SER A 48 -18.85 -0.72 22.02
N ASN A 49 -17.62 -0.43 22.43
CA ASN A 49 -16.49 -0.45 21.53
C ASN A 49 -16.42 -1.89 21.01
N PHE A 50 -17.14 -2.18 19.92
CA PHE A 50 -17.06 -3.45 19.23
C PHE A 50 -15.64 -3.56 18.66
N GLY A 51 -14.76 -4.16 19.46
CA GLY A 51 -13.34 -4.20 19.20
C GLY A 51 -12.99 -5.36 18.28
N PHE A 52 -11.85 -5.26 17.60
CA PHE A 52 -11.37 -6.33 16.72
C PHE A 52 -11.31 -7.69 17.43
N LYS A 53 -10.93 -7.72 18.71
CA LYS A 53 -10.92 -8.97 19.52
C LYS A 53 -12.29 -9.61 19.66
N GLU A 54 -13.33 -8.82 19.97
CA GLU A 54 -14.69 -9.34 20.09
C GLU A 54 -15.19 -9.85 18.73
N LEU A 55 -14.85 -9.16 17.63
CA LEU A 55 -15.15 -9.62 16.28
C LEU A 55 -14.50 -10.98 15.97
N LEU A 56 -13.23 -11.18 16.35
CA LEU A 56 -12.50 -12.44 16.14
C LEU A 56 -13.24 -13.63 16.76
N GLU A 57 -13.73 -13.47 17.99
CA GLU A 57 -14.36 -14.53 18.78
C GLU A 57 -15.84 -14.75 18.39
N THR A 58 -16.56 -13.71 17.96
CA THR A 58 -18.03 -13.76 17.80
C THR A 58 -18.51 -13.82 16.35
N PHE A 59 -17.70 -13.38 15.38
CA PHE A 59 -18.12 -13.38 13.99
C PHE A 59 -17.86 -14.72 13.33
N THR A 60 -18.92 -15.35 12.83
CA THR A 60 -18.81 -16.59 12.07
C THR A 60 -18.63 -16.31 10.58
N VAL A 61 -17.62 -16.94 9.98
CA VAL A 61 -17.28 -16.80 8.57
C VAL A 61 -17.94 -17.92 7.76
N GLU A 62 -18.64 -17.52 6.71
CA GLU A 62 -19.13 -18.42 5.66
C GLU A 62 -18.69 -17.89 4.29
N VAL A 63 -17.65 -18.50 3.73
CA VAL A 63 -17.13 -18.14 2.41
C VAL A 63 -18.00 -18.78 1.33
N GLN A 64 -18.47 -17.95 0.40
CA GLN A 64 -19.18 -18.39 -0.81
C GLN A 64 -18.21 -18.59 -1.98
N LYS A 65 -17.22 -17.70 -2.12
CA LYS A 65 -16.24 -17.77 -3.20
C LYS A 65 -14.89 -17.22 -2.73
N ALA A 66 -13.81 -17.89 -3.10
CA ALA A 66 -12.44 -17.40 -2.92
C ALA A 66 -11.64 -17.67 -4.19
N GLU A 67 -10.94 -16.65 -4.70
CA GLU A 67 -10.15 -16.73 -5.92
C GLU A 67 -8.91 -15.83 -5.86
N ASN A 68 -7.84 -16.25 -6.55
CA ASN A 68 -6.61 -15.49 -6.68
C ASN A 68 -6.22 -15.32 -8.17
N LYS A 69 -5.56 -14.20 -8.49
CA LYS A 69 -5.09 -13.86 -9.84
C LYS A 69 -3.75 -13.13 -9.79
N PRO A 70 -2.92 -13.21 -10.84
CA PRO A 70 -1.72 -12.38 -10.94
C PRO A 70 -2.13 -10.90 -11.01
N LEU A 71 -1.42 -10.05 -10.27
CA LEU A 71 -1.55 -8.60 -10.27
C LEU A 71 -0.21 -8.00 -10.72
N ASN A 72 -0.09 -7.81 -12.03
CA ASN A 72 1.11 -7.27 -12.64
C ASN A 72 0.90 -5.80 -13.00
N VAL A 73 1.67 -4.91 -12.37
CA VAL A 73 1.54 -3.46 -12.60
C VAL A 73 2.90 -2.86 -12.95
N PRO A 74 3.05 -2.21 -14.12
CA PRO A 74 4.29 -1.52 -14.48
C PRO A 74 4.50 -0.31 -13.58
N LEU A 75 5.76 -0.03 -13.22
CA LEU A 75 6.11 1.16 -12.46
C LEU A 75 6.29 2.36 -13.41
N VAL A 76 5.88 3.54 -12.96
CA VAL A 76 6.06 4.81 -13.72
C VAL A 76 7.54 5.12 -13.95
N ALA A 77 8.40 4.74 -13.01
CA ALA A 77 9.84 4.75 -13.14
C ALA A 77 10.42 3.52 -12.42
N PRO A 78 11.57 2.98 -12.87
CA PRO A 78 12.20 1.84 -12.20
C PRO A 78 12.54 2.16 -10.75
N PHE A 79 12.25 1.21 -9.85
CA PHE A 79 12.62 1.30 -8.44
C PHE A 79 13.93 0.55 -8.21
N THR A 80 15.00 1.26 -7.86
CA THR A 80 16.34 0.69 -7.64
C THR A 80 16.72 0.77 -6.17
N ILE A 81 17.09 -0.38 -5.59
CA ILE A 81 17.64 -0.49 -4.23
C ILE A 81 19.11 -0.96 -4.30
N ALA A 82 19.75 -1.12 -3.13
CA ALA A 82 21.13 -1.61 -3.03
C ALA A 82 21.33 -2.93 -3.80
N THR A 83 20.37 -3.84 -3.71
CA THR A 83 20.49 -5.23 -4.18
C THR A 83 19.80 -5.51 -5.52
N SER A 84 18.89 -4.65 -6.01
CA SER A 84 18.07 -4.96 -7.19
C SER A 84 17.45 -3.73 -7.87
N ARG A 85 16.85 -3.98 -9.05
CA ARG A 85 16.04 -3.03 -9.82
C ARG A 85 14.72 -3.69 -10.19
N LEU A 86 13.62 -2.96 -10.03
CA LEU A 86 12.27 -3.41 -10.32
C LEU A 86 11.61 -2.46 -11.34
N ASP A 87 11.13 -2.99 -12.47
CA ASP A 87 10.41 -2.22 -13.49
C ASP A 87 8.89 -2.46 -13.45
N LYS A 88 8.45 -3.56 -12.81
CA LYS A 88 7.03 -3.92 -12.56
C LYS A 88 6.90 -4.65 -11.24
N VAL A 89 5.74 -4.55 -10.60
CA VAL A 89 5.37 -5.47 -9.51
C VAL A 89 4.67 -6.70 -10.08
N GLU A 90 4.89 -7.85 -9.47
CA GLU A 90 4.33 -9.15 -9.87
C GLU A 90 3.59 -9.78 -8.68
N ASN A 91 2.57 -9.08 -8.20
CA ASN A 91 1.87 -9.42 -6.98
C ASN A 91 0.77 -10.45 -7.23
N VAL A 92 0.09 -10.90 -6.17
CA VAL A 92 -1.12 -11.73 -6.28
C VAL A 92 -2.30 -10.99 -5.68
N ALA A 93 -3.36 -10.79 -6.47
CA ALA A 93 -4.63 -10.27 -5.98
C ALA A 93 -5.51 -11.42 -5.49
N ILE A 94 -6.13 -11.23 -4.33
CA ILE A 94 -7.00 -12.20 -3.68
C ILE A 94 -8.37 -11.56 -3.48
N ARG A 95 -9.42 -12.30 -3.83
CA ARG A 95 -10.82 -11.90 -3.63
C ARG A 95 -11.55 -12.98 -2.83
N ILE A 96 -12.19 -12.58 -1.74
CA ILE A 96 -13.03 -13.43 -0.91
C ILE A 96 -14.43 -12.83 -0.85
N GLU A 97 -15.44 -13.66 -1.07
CA GLU A 97 -16.86 -13.31 -1.01
C GLU A 97 -17.54 -14.19 0.03
N LEU A 98 -18.20 -13.55 0.99
CA LEU A 98 -18.99 -14.21 2.02
C LEU A 98 -20.40 -14.52 1.51
N LYS A 99 -21.10 -15.47 2.14
CA LYS A 99 -22.50 -15.82 1.78
C LYS A 99 -23.50 -14.67 1.91
N ASN A 100 -23.20 -13.66 2.73
CA ASN A 100 -24.01 -12.44 2.80
C ASN A 100 -23.75 -11.47 1.63
N GLY A 101 -22.95 -11.86 0.64
CA GLY A 101 -22.62 -11.10 -0.56
C GLY A 101 -21.49 -10.07 -0.38
N CYS A 102 -20.92 -9.93 0.81
CA CYS A 102 -19.84 -8.98 1.04
C CYS A 102 -18.52 -9.50 0.47
N VAL A 103 -17.79 -8.60 -0.21
CA VAL A 103 -16.56 -8.93 -0.94
C VAL A 103 -15.38 -8.16 -0.36
N GLY A 104 -14.36 -8.91 0.04
CA GLY A 104 -13.08 -8.37 0.48
C GLY A 104 -11.95 -8.64 -0.50
N TRP A 105 -10.95 -7.77 -0.45
CA TRP A 105 -9.77 -7.82 -1.30
C TRP A 105 -8.49 -7.78 -0.47
N GLY A 106 -7.51 -8.54 -0.93
CA GLY A 106 -6.17 -8.54 -0.38
C GLY A 106 -5.14 -8.69 -1.47
N GLU A 107 -3.90 -8.35 -1.13
CA GLU A 107 -2.77 -8.35 -2.03
C GLU A 107 -1.59 -9.03 -1.34
N ALA A 108 -0.99 -10.00 -2.03
CA ALA A 108 0.31 -10.55 -1.64
C ALA A 108 1.40 -9.86 -2.47
N PRO A 109 2.16 -8.92 -1.88
CA PRO A 109 3.26 -8.28 -2.57
C PRO A 109 4.43 -9.25 -2.75
N ILE A 110 4.91 -9.42 -3.97
CA ILE A 110 6.00 -10.34 -4.28
C ILE A 110 7.25 -9.54 -4.64
N LEU A 111 8.30 -9.76 -3.86
CA LEU A 111 9.59 -9.14 -4.07
C LEU A 111 10.67 -10.14 -3.66
N PRO A 112 11.13 -11.04 -4.55
CA PRO A 112 11.97 -12.20 -4.18
C PRO A 112 13.29 -11.89 -3.46
N PHE A 113 13.72 -10.62 -3.44
CA PHE A 113 14.88 -10.15 -2.67
C PHE A 113 14.54 -9.79 -1.21
N VAL A 114 13.26 -9.88 -0.83
CA VAL A 114 12.70 -9.53 0.49
C VAL A 114 11.73 -10.62 0.96
N THR A 115 10.80 -11.03 0.09
CA THR A 115 9.90 -12.16 0.33
C THR A 115 10.60 -13.47 -0.07
N ALA A 116 10.27 -14.57 0.62
CA ALA A 116 10.86 -15.86 0.33
C ALA A 116 10.24 -16.50 -0.93
N GLU A 117 8.98 -16.17 -1.21
CA GLU A 117 8.22 -16.67 -2.34
C GLU A 117 8.39 -15.81 -3.62
N ASP A 118 8.34 -16.49 -4.78
CA ASP A 118 8.12 -15.88 -6.08
C ASP A 118 6.63 -15.91 -6.47
N GLN A 119 6.25 -15.24 -7.57
CA GLN A 119 4.84 -15.11 -7.95
C GLN A 119 4.19 -16.47 -8.27
N PRO A 120 4.82 -17.41 -9.01
CA PRO A 120 4.26 -18.74 -9.23
C PRO A 120 3.98 -19.50 -7.94
N THR A 121 4.94 -19.50 -6.99
CA THR A 121 4.77 -20.15 -5.68
C THR A 121 3.65 -19.49 -4.88
N ALA A 122 3.62 -18.15 -4.86
CA ALA A 122 2.58 -17.39 -4.20
C ALA A 122 1.18 -17.67 -4.78
N MET A 123 1.07 -17.78 -6.11
CA MET A 123 -0.17 -18.12 -6.80
C MET A 123 -0.67 -19.52 -6.43
N ALA A 124 0.23 -20.51 -6.35
CA ALA A 124 -0.12 -21.87 -5.95
C ALA A 124 -0.60 -21.91 -4.48
N LYS A 125 0.13 -21.25 -3.57
CA LYS A 125 -0.22 -21.19 -2.15
C LYS A 125 -1.49 -20.38 -1.87
N ALA A 126 -1.70 -19.27 -2.56
CA ALA A 126 -2.94 -18.51 -2.48
C ALA A 126 -4.13 -19.36 -2.96
N LYS A 127 -3.93 -20.19 -4.00
CA LYS A 127 -4.96 -21.10 -4.48
C LYS A 127 -5.30 -22.18 -3.45
N GLU A 128 -4.30 -22.80 -2.83
CA GLU A 128 -4.49 -23.76 -1.72
C GLU A 128 -5.31 -23.15 -0.59
N ALA A 129 -4.96 -21.93 -0.15
CA ALA A 129 -5.71 -21.21 0.88
C ALA A 129 -7.14 -20.86 0.44
N CYS A 130 -7.34 -20.40 -0.79
CA CYS A 130 -8.67 -20.15 -1.34
C CYS A 130 -9.53 -21.41 -1.40
N ASP A 131 -8.95 -22.56 -1.72
CA ASP A 131 -9.68 -23.83 -1.77
C ASP A 131 -10.01 -24.36 -0.38
N MET A 132 -9.10 -24.20 0.59
CA MET A 132 -9.36 -24.49 2.00
C MET A 132 -10.54 -23.66 2.53
N LEU A 133 -10.55 -22.34 2.25
CA LEU A 133 -11.61 -21.44 2.70
C LEU A 133 -13.01 -21.80 2.19
N LYS A 134 -13.13 -22.40 0.99
CA LYS A 134 -14.42 -22.89 0.46
C LYS A 134 -14.96 -24.08 1.25
N ASN A 135 -14.08 -24.84 1.89
CA ASN A 135 -14.43 -26.02 2.68
C ASN A 135 -14.62 -25.69 4.17
N CYS A 136 -14.09 -24.56 4.64
CA CYS A 136 -14.38 -24.03 5.97
C CYS A 136 -15.81 -23.49 6.01
N SER A 137 -16.70 -24.21 6.70
CA SER A 137 -18.04 -23.74 6.97
C SER A 137 -18.21 -23.46 8.45
N PHE A 138 -18.75 -22.27 8.75
CA PHE A 138 -19.29 -21.93 10.07
C PHE A 138 -18.26 -21.91 11.22
N LEU A 139 -17.05 -21.43 10.94
CA LEU A 139 -16.01 -21.21 11.95
C LEU A 139 -15.97 -19.74 12.38
N THR A 140 -15.50 -19.46 13.60
CA THR A 140 -15.21 -18.08 14.03
C THR A 140 -14.10 -17.48 13.17
N LEU A 141 -14.07 -16.16 13.03
CA LEU A 141 -13.00 -15.47 12.31
C LEU A 141 -11.62 -15.84 12.88
N GLU A 142 -11.49 -15.93 14.21
CA GLU A 142 -10.26 -16.40 14.86
C GLU A 142 -9.84 -17.80 14.38
N ALA A 143 -10.76 -18.77 14.38
CA ALA A 143 -10.45 -20.12 13.96
C ALA A 143 -10.03 -20.18 12.49
N VAL A 144 -10.70 -19.43 11.61
CA VAL A 144 -10.32 -19.37 10.18
C VAL A 144 -8.94 -18.74 10.01
N LEU A 145 -8.61 -17.67 10.73
CA LEU A 145 -7.27 -17.07 10.69
C LEU A 145 -6.21 -18.03 11.23
N GLY A 146 -6.53 -18.84 12.24
CA GLY A 146 -5.67 -19.93 12.72
C GLY A 146 -5.36 -20.96 11.63
N GLU A 147 -6.38 -21.47 10.94
CA GLU A 147 -6.23 -22.42 9.83
C GLU A 147 -5.40 -21.83 8.67
N ILE A 148 -5.58 -20.53 8.37
CA ILE A 148 -4.73 -19.82 7.40
C ILE A 148 -3.28 -19.79 7.88
N GLY A 149 -3.05 -19.51 9.16
CA GLY A 149 -1.73 -19.48 9.79
C GLY A 149 -1.01 -20.83 9.76
N ASP A 150 -1.74 -21.93 10.00
CA ASP A 150 -1.23 -23.29 9.96
C ASP A 150 -0.90 -23.75 8.54
N LEU A 151 -1.72 -23.36 7.55
CA LEU A 151 -1.48 -23.65 6.14
C LEU A 151 -0.31 -22.83 5.56
N LEU A 152 -0.14 -21.60 6.03
CA LEU A 152 0.88 -20.66 5.57
C LEU A 152 1.82 -20.25 6.73
N PRO A 153 2.63 -21.19 7.25
CA PRO A 153 3.40 -20.97 8.47
C PRO A 153 4.68 -20.16 8.22
N GLY A 154 5.15 -19.52 9.29
CA GLY A 154 6.46 -18.88 9.33
C GLY A 154 6.61 -17.71 8.36
N HIS A 155 7.85 -17.46 7.93
CA HIS A 155 8.20 -16.36 7.03
C HIS A 155 8.14 -16.75 5.54
N GLN A 156 8.00 -18.04 5.22
CA GLN A 156 8.10 -18.56 3.84
C GLN A 156 6.94 -18.13 2.94
N PHE A 157 5.77 -17.89 3.53
CA PHE A 157 4.54 -17.52 2.81
C PHE A 157 3.86 -16.31 3.45
N ALA A 158 4.64 -15.45 4.10
CA ALA A 158 4.10 -14.34 4.87
C ALA A 158 3.31 -13.35 4.01
N SER A 159 3.71 -13.13 2.75
CA SER A 159 3.00 -12.23 1.85
C SER A 159 1.65 -12.81 1.43
N VAL A 160 1.61 -14.11 1.13
CA VAL A 160 0.37 -14.83 0.78
C VAL A 160 -0.58 -14.82 1.96
N ARG A 161 -0.09 -15.14 3.16
CA ARG A 161 -0.89 -15.12 4.39
C ARG A 161 -1.50 -13.75 4.61
N ALA A 162 -0.69 -12.69 4.58
CA ALA A 162 -1.18 -11.32 4.73
C ALA A 162 -2.26 -10.96 3.70
N GLY A 163 -2.08 -11.36 2.44
CA GLY A 163 -3.07 -11.14 1.39
C GLY A 163 -4.39 -11.89 1.63
N ILE A 164 -4.34 -13.15 2.08
CA ILE A 164 -5.54 -13.95 2.38
C ILE A 164 -6.28 -13.39 3.60
N GLU A 165 -5.56 -13.13 4.70
CA GLU A 165 -6.12 -12.57 5.92
C GLU A 165 -6.76 -11.21 5.66
N MET A 166 -6.09 -10.34 4.90
CA MET A 166 -6.63 -9.01 4.56
C MET A 166 -7.90 -9.11 3.73
N ALA A 167 -7.95 -10.00 2.73
CA ALA A 167 -9.16 -10.21 1.94
C ALA A 167 -10.33 -10.70 2.80
N LEU A 168 -10.07 -11.56 3.79
CA LEU A 168 -11.11 -12.06 4.69
C LEU A 168 -11.58 -10.96 5.65
N ILE A 169 -10.65 -10.26 6.31
CA ILE A 169 -10.95 -9.18 7.26
C ILE A 169 -11.69 -8.03 6.56
N ASP A 170 -11.31 -7.67 5.34
CA ASP A 170 -12.02 -6.66 4.53
C ASP A 170 -13.46 -7.08 4.22
N ALA A 171 -13.70 -8.36 3.87
CA ALA A 171 -15.04 -8.87 3.62
C ALA A 171 -15.91 -8.82 4.88
N VAL A 172 -15.34 -9.21 6.03
CA VAL A 172 -16.02 -9.17 7.33
C VAL A 172 -16.33 -7.72 7.73
N ALA A 173 -15.36 -6.81 7.64
CA ALA A 173 -15.54 -5.40 7.98
C ALA A 173 -16.64 -4.73 7.15
N LYS A 174 -16.70 -5.03 5.85
CA LYS A 174 -17.79 -4.59 4.97
C LYS A 174 -19.15 -5.16 5.36
N SER A 175 -19.21 -6.41 5.81
CA SER A 175 -20.47 -7.04 6.24
C SER A 175 -21.10 -6.41 7.48
N ILE A 176 -20.29 -5.79 8.33
CA ILE A 176 -20.74 -5.04 9.50
C ILE A 176 -20.75 -3.52 9.27
N GLY A 177 -20.47 -3.07 8.05
CA GLY A 177 -20.47 -1.65 7.68
C GLY A 177 -19.37 -0.81 8.34
N LEU A 178 -18.27 -1.42 8.79
CA LEU A 178 -17.15 -0.71 9.43
C LEU A 178 -15.95 -0.59 8.49
N PRO A 179 -15.36 0.61 8.35
CA PRO A 179 -14.09 0.73 7.65
C PRO A 179 -12.95 0.17 8.50
N LEU A 180 -11.96 -0.48 7.87
CA LEU A 180 -10.87 -1.19 8.55
C LEU A 180 -10.12 -0.35 9.58
N TRP A 181 -9.84 0.92 9.29
CA TRP A 181 -9.14 1.81 10.23
C TRP A 181 -9.94 2.05 11.53
N ARG A 182 -11.28 2.01 11.50
CA ARG A 182 -12.12 2.03 12.71
C ARG A 182 -12.09 0.69 13.42
N LEU A 183 -12.14 -0.41 12.66
CA LEU A 183 -12.04 -1.75 13.20
C LEU A 183 -10.73 -1.96 13.98
N PHE A 184 -9.61 -1.41 13.48
CA PHE A 184 -8.30 -1.43 14.13
C PHE A 184 -8.10 -0.36 15.22
N GLY A 185 -9.17 0.24 15.73
CA GLY A 185 -9.14 1.14 16.90
C GLY A 185 -9.35 2.62 16.59
N GLY A 186 -9.39 3.03 15.32
CA GLY A 186 -9.98 4.32 14.92
C GLY A 186 -9.21 5.56 15.30
N ALA A 187 -7.90 5.47 15.59
CA ALA A 187 -7.08 6.59 16.06
C ALA A 187 -7.05 7.78 15.07
N SER A 188 -6.95 7.51 13.76
CA SER A 188 -7.00 8.52 12.70
C SER A 188 -7.41 7.89 11.38
N ASN A 189 -8.06 8.67 10.51
CA ASN A 189 -8.30 8.33 9.10
C ASN A 189 -7.34 9.06 8.15
N THR A 190 -6.31 9.71 8.69
CA THR A 190 -5.28 10.43 7.94
C THR A 190 -3.89 10.01 8.41
N ILE A 191 -2.97 9.90 7.46
CA ILE A 191 -1.55 9.62 7.70
C ILE A 191 -0.69 10.56 6.86
N ILE A 192 0.53 10.79 7.32
CA ILE A 192 1.57 11.50 6.57
C ILE A 192 2.62 10.44 6.19
N THR A 193 2.87 10.30 4.89
CA THR A 193 3.89 9.38 4.37
C THR A 193 5.16 10.13 3.99
N ASP A 194 6.30 9.44 4.08
CA ASP A 194 7.49 9.83 3.35
C ASP A 194 7.33 9.56 1.85
N ILE A 195 8.33 9.99 1.07
CA ILE A 195 8.52 9.51 -0.30
C ILE A 195 9.96 9.07 -0.50
N THR A 196 10.14 7.99 -1.25
CA THR A 196 11.46 7.40 -1.47
C THR A 196 12.20 8.07 -2.63
N ILE A 197 13.45 8.44 -2.38
CA ILE A 197 14.46 8.79 -3.38
C ILE A 197 15.34 7.55 -3.59
N PRO A 198 15.37 6.98 -4.83
CA PRO A 198 16.21 5.82 -5.14
C PRO A 198 17.69 6.19 -5.17
N ILE A 199 18.57 5.19 -5.29
CA ILE A 199 20.01 5.44 -5.50
C ILE A 199 20.23 6.07 -6.88
N VAL A 200 20.61 7.34 -6.91
CA VAL A 200 20.83 8.16 -8.11
C VAL A 200 21.97 9.15 -7.89
N SER A 201 22.34 9.91 -8.92
CA SER A 201 23.38 10.95 -8.78
C SER A 201 22.94 12.10 -7.84
N PRO A 202 23.87 12.84 -7.22
CA PRO A 202 23.53 13.98 -6.36
C PRO A 202 22.64 15.03 -7.03
N ALA A 203 22.89 15.33 -8.30
CA ALA A 203 22.10 16.29 -9.08
C ALA A 203 20.66 15.80 -9.30
N GLU A 204 20.49 14.52 -9.66
CA GLU A 204 19.17 13.90 -9.83
C GLU A 204 18.40 13.84 -8.50
N ALA A 205 19.09 13.50 -7.40
CA ALA A 205 18.51 13.46 -6.06
C ALA A 205 17.98 14.83 -5.61
N ALA A 206 18.76 15.90 -5.80
CA ALA A 206 18.34 17.27 -5.50
C ALA A 206 17.14 17.72 -6.36
N ALA A 207 17.10 17.32 -7.63
CA ALA A 207 15.97 17.57 -8.52
C ALA A 207 14.70 16.83 -8.07
N LEU A 208 14.82 15.55 -7.69
CA LEU A 208 13.72 14.75 -7.14
C LEU A 208 13.22 15.33 -5.81
N ALA A 209 14.12 15.69 -4.90
CA ALA A 209 13.75 16.34 -3.64
C ALA A 209 12.97 17.64 -3.89
N SER A 210 13.41 18.47 -4.84
CA SER A 210 12.69 19.69 -5.23
C SER A 210 11.33 19.43 -5.83
N LYS A 211 11.20 18.39 -6.65
CA LYS A 211 9.92 17.94 -7.19
C LYS A 211 8.99 17.50 -6.06
N TYR A 212 9.45 16.66 -5.14
CA TYR A 212 8.64 16.10 -4.08
C TYR A 212 8.28 17.11 -2.99
N HIS A 213 9.19 18.03 -2.65
CA HIS A 213 8.90 19.14 -1.74
C HIS A 213 7.74 20.00 -2.29
N LYS A 214 7.74 20.31 -3.59
CA LYS A 214 6.62 21.01 -4.26
C LYS A 214 5.30 20.23 -4.22
N GLN A 215 5.34 18.91 -4.05
CA GLN A 215 4.15 18.05 -3.89
C GLN A 215 3.70 17.94 -2.42
N GLY A 216 4.39 18.58 -1.48
CA GLY A 216 4.05 18.61 -0.06
C GLY A 216 4.77 17.58 0.81
N PHE A 217 5.72 16.82 0.26
CA PHE A 217 6.51 15.87 1.05
C PHE A 217 7.52 16.60 1.92
N LYS A 218 7.46 16.35 3.23
CA LYS A 218 8.38 16.90 4.24
C LYS A 218 9.46 15.91 4.67
N THR A 219 9.19 14.62 4.49
CA THR A 219 10.12 13.54 4.83
C THR A 219 10.50 12.80 3.56
N LEU A 220 11.81 12.70 3.32
CA LEU A 220 12.39 12.00 2.19
C LEU A 220 13.08 10.75 2.71
N LYS A 221 12.71 9.58 2.18
CA LYS A 221 13.39 8.32 2.46
C LYS A 221 14.46 8.08 1.40
N LEU A 222 15.73 8.11 1.77
CA LEU A 222 16.83 7.90 0.83
C LEU A 222 17.29 6.45 0.88
N LYS A 223 17.33 5.80 -0.29
CA LYS A 223 18.02 4.52 -0.45
C LYS A 223 19.52 4.79 -0.48
N VAL A 224 20.26 4.14 0.41
CA VAL A 224 21.71 4.26 0.59
C VAL A 224 22.33 2.86 0.71
N GLY A 225 23.61 2.73 1.05
CA GLY A 225 24.22 1.43 1.38
C GLY A 225 25.03 0.80 0.26
N LYS A 226 25.26 1.50 -0.87
CA LYS A 226 26.19 1.03 -1.92
C LYS A 226 27.60 1.57 -1.76
N ASN A 227 27.71 2.83 -1.36
CA ASN A 227 28.99 3.51 -1.17
C ASN A 227 28.80 4.69 -0.24
N LEU A 228 29.33 4.60 0.98
CA LEU A 228 29.16 5.60 2.02
C LEU A 228 29.49 7.02 1.56
N LYS A 229 30.61 7.19 0.84
CA LYS A 229 31.02 8.52 0.35
C LYS A 229 30.01 9.09 -0.65
N ALA A 230 29.59 8.30 -1.64
CA ALA A 230 28.62 8.73 -2.63
C ALA A 230 27.24 9.02 -1.99
N ASP A 231 26.84 8.22 -0.99
CA ASP A 231 25.61 8.42 -0.25
C ASP A 231 25.63 9.78 0.50
N ILE A 232 26.76 10.11 1.15
CA ILE A 232 26.95 11.42 1.82
C ILE A 232 26.85 12.57 0.81
N GLU A 233 27.48 12.45 -0.36
CA GLU A 233 27.41 13.47 -1.43
C GLU A 233 25.96 13.71 -1.88
N VAL A 234 25.16 12.65 -2.04
CA VAL A 234 23.73 12.74 -2.37
C VAL A 234 22.94 13.46 -1.27
N LEU A 235 23.17 13.10 -0.01
CA LEU A 235 22.49 13.69 1.13
C LEU A 235 22.81 15.18 1.28
N GLN A 236 24.08 15.57 1.11
CA GLN A 236 24.51 16.96 1.13
C GLN A 236 23.88 17.78 0.01
N ALA A 237 23.79 17.22 -1.21
CA ALA A 237 23.16 17.88 -2.34
C ALA A 237 21.67 18.17 -2.09
N ILE A 238 20.93 17.24 -1.48
CA ILE A 238 19.52 17.49 -1.09
C ILE A 238 19.43 18.52 0.02
N ARG A 239 20.26 18.42 1.07
CA ARG A 239 20.23 19.35 2.21
C ARG A 239 20.52 20.79 1.78
N ALA A 240 21.38 21.00 0.79
CA ALA A 240 21.71 22.33 0.26
C ALA A 240 20.52 23.04 -0.39
N VAL A 241 19.59 22.30 -1.02
CA VAL A 241 18.41 22.88 -1.68
C VAL A 241 17.13 22.83 -0.83
N HIS A 242 17.03 21.88 0.11
CA HIS A 242 15.90 21.70 1.04
C HIS A 242 16.41 21.50 2.47
N PRO A 243 16.82 22.57 3.16
CA PRO A 243 17.41 22.51 4.49
C PRO A 243 16.43 22.06 5.58
N ASP A 244 15.13 22.12 5.31
CA ASP A 244 14.02 21.81 6.22
C ASP A 244 13.48 20.37 6.09
N CYS A 245 13.87 19.64 5.03
CA CYS A 245 13.43 18.25 4.85
C CYS A 245 14.00 17.31 5.93
N SER A 246 13.15 16.41 6.42
CA SER A 246 13.56 15.28 7.26
C SER A 246 14.02 14.11 6.40
N PHE A 247 15.06 13.39 6.84
CA PHE A 247 15.58 12.22 6.13
C PHE A 247 15.33 10.93 6.90
N ILE A 248 14.95 9.88 6.17
CA ILE A 248 15.01 8.49 6.61
C ILE A 248 16.06 7.81 5.74
N LEU A 249 17.12 7.25 6.33
CA LEU A 249 18.14 6.53 5.59
C LEU A 249 17.82 5.03 5.62
N ASP A 250 17.65 4.43 4.45
CA ASP A 250 17.38 3.00 4.30
C ASP A 250 18.48 2.35 3.47
N ALA A 251 19.43 1.72 4.16
CA ALA A 251 20.57 1.05 3.56
C ALA A 251 20.26 -0.34 3.00
N ASN A 252 19.08 -0.92 3.33
CA ASN A 252 18.75 -2.32 3.06
C ASN A 252 19.93 -3.27 3.34
N GLU A 253 20.46 -3.19 4.57
CA GLU A 253 21.61 -3.99 5.05
C GLU A 253 22.95 -3.70 4.36
N GLY A 254 23.03 -2.69 3.51
CA GLY A 254 24.26 -2.33 2.79
C GLY A 254 25.34 -1.64 3.64
N TYR A 255 24.98 -1.13 4.83
CA TYR A 255 25.95 -0.56 5.77
C TYR A 255 26.37 -1.57 6.83
N LYS A 256 27.66 -1.53 7.17
CA LYS A 256 28.13 -2.02 8.46
C LYS A 256 27.67 -1.09 9.59
N PRO A 257 27.62 -1.57 10.85
CA PRO A 257 27.28 -0.73 11.99
C PRO A 257 28.09 0.56 12.07
N GLU A 258 29.39 0.51 11.73
CA GLU A 258 30.28 1.68 11.79
C GLU A 258 29.94 2.72 10.70
N GLU A 259 29.61 2.26 9.49
CA GLU A 259 29.22 3.14 8.38
C GLU A 259 27.87 3.83 8.65
N ALA A 260 26.95 3.12 9.33
CA ALA A 260 25.68 3.68 9.77
C ALA A 260 25.85 4.78 10.83
N ILE A 261 26.89 4.70 11.68
CA ILE A 261 27.24 5.77 12.61
C ILE A 261 27.92 6.92 11.86
N GLU A 262 28.89 6.61 11.01
CA GLU A 262 29.67 7.60 10.27
C GLU A 262 28.78 8.50 9.39
N VAL A 263 27.80 7.94 8.68
CA VAL A 263 26.86 8.75 7.87
C VAL A 263 26.08 9.74 8.74
N LEU A 264 25.65 9.34 9.93
CA LEU A 264 24.89 10.20 10.83
C LEU A 264 25.77 11.32 11.42
N GLU A 265 27.01 11.03 11.77
CA GLU A 265 27.97 12.04 12.24
C GLU A 265 28.25 13.07 11.16
N LYS A 266 28.44 12.63 9.91
CA LYS A 266 28.67 13.53 8.76
C LYS A 266 27.47 14.42 8.43
N LEU A 267 26.25 13.94 8.68
CA LEU A 267 25.03 14.74 8.46
C LEU A 267 24.69 15.68 9.62
N HIS A 268 24.99 15.28 10.86
CA HIS A 268 24.71 16.10 12.04
C HIS A 268 25.80 17.12 12.34
N GLY A 269 26.96 17.01 11.67
CA GLY A 269 28.15 17.85 11.78
C GLY A 269 27.95 19.13 12.60
N ARG A 270 28.11 18.98 13.92
CA ARG A 270 28.77 20.01 14.73
C ARG A 270 30.15 20.16 14.10
N GLU A 271 30.45 21.38 13.68
CA GLU A 271 31.77 21.81 13.19
C GLU A 271 32.92 21.25 14.05
#